data_AF-A0A4V1Q7H4-F1
#
_entry.id   AF-A0A4V1Q7H4-F1
#
_cell.length_a   1.000
_cell.length_b   1.000
_cell.length_c   1.000
_cell.angle_alpha   90.00
_cell.angle_beta   90.00
_cell.angle_gamma   90.00
#
_symmetry.space_group_name_H-M   'P 1'
#
loop_
_entity.id
_entity.type
_entity.pdbx_description
1 polymer ?
#
loop_
_entity_poly.entity_id
_entity_poly.type
_entity_poly.pdbx_seq_one_letter_code
_entity_poly.pdbx_strand_id
1 'polypeptide(L)'
;MSEVPRRPLFVVQTPMKYALALAALFILPLINSWLVYGGTISKEDLAYSAIASLILVNPLATIVVGAVFAWRHGFSLTAPWLFGIAFLPAALVVYNETALPFALVYVLAGYVGEGVGLGLKRLLAVVRERSGNSRPSR
;
A
#
# COMPACT_ATOMS: atom_id res chain seq x y z
N MET A 1 16.57 -28.59 26.25
CA MET A 1 15.65 -28.37 25.11
C MET A 1 15.58 -26.85 24.90
N SER A 2 16.20 -26.33 23.84
CA SER A 2 16.14 -24.90 23.54
C SER A 2 14.76 -24.59 22.96
N GLU A 3 13.92 -23.91 23.74
CA GLU A 3 12.69 -23.32 23.22
C GLU A 3 13.07 -22.24 22.22
N VAL A 4 13.07 -22.61 20.94
CA VAL A 4 13.08 -21.64 19.84
C VAL A 4 11.83 -20.79 20.05
N PRO A 5 11.94 -19.46 20.27
CA PRO A 5 10.77 -18.63 20.46
C PRO A 5 9.96 -18.70 19.17
N ARG A 6 8.81 -19.39 19.23
CA ARG A 6 7.84 -19.44 18.13
C ARG A 6 7.35 -18.01 17.92
N ARG A 7 8.01 -17.27 17.03
CA ARG A 7 7.48 -16.00 16.55
C ARG A 7 6.10 -16.32 15.96
N PRO A 8 5.02 -15.69 16.44
CA PRO A 8 3.69 -15.98 15.92
C PRO A 8 3.70 -15.71 14.41
N LEU A 9 3.36 -16.72 13.62
CA LEU A 9 3.27 -16.68 12.16
C LEU A 9 2.33 -15.57 11.66
N PHE A 10 1.46 -15.05 12.54
CA PHE A 10 0.50 -13.99 12.26
C PHE A 10 0.48 -12.96 13.40
N VAL A 11 1.36 -11.95 13.35
CA VAL A 11 1.13 -10.71 14.09
C VAL A 11 0.20 -9.84 13.24
N VAL A 12 -1.10 -10.12 13.29
CA VAL A 12 -2.15 -9.41 12.52
C VAL A 12 -2.08 -7.89 12.72
N GLN A 13 -1.61 -7.44 13.89
CA GLN A 13 -1.54 -6.02 14.26
C GLN A 13 -0.65 -5.17 13.33
N THR A 14 0.43 -5.74 12.80
CA THR A 14 1.39 -4.96 12.01
C THR A 14 0.85 -4.60 10.63
N PRO A 15 0.43 -5.56 9.77
CA PRO A 15 -0.13 -5.22 8.46
C PRO A 15 -1.47 -4.46 8.56
N MET A 16 -2.23 -4.67 9.64
CA MET A 16 -3.50 -3.96 9.86
C MET A 16 -3.32 -2.44 9.93
N LYS A 17 -2.25 -1.93 10.53
CA LYS A 17 -1.99 -0.48 10.59
C LYS A 17 -1.80 0.13 9.20
N TYR A 18 -1.13 -0.59 8.30
CA TYR A 18 -0.92 -0.16 6.92
C TYR A 18 -2.21 -0.26 6.11
N ALA A 19 -3.00 -1.31 6.33
CA ALA A 19 -4.32 -1.46 5.73
C ALA A 19 -5.29 -0.35 6.16
N LEU A 20 -5.30 0.02 7.45
CA LEU A 20 -6.10 1.15 7.95
C LEU A 20 -5.64 2.48 7.35
N ALA A 21 -4.34 2.71 7.21
CA ALA A 21 -3.82 3.89 6.54
C ALA A 21 -4.26 3.95 5.06
N LEU A 22 -4.23 2.82 4.36
CA LEU A 22 -4.75 2.71 2.99
C LEU A 22 -6.26 2.95 2.91
N ALA A 23 -7.04 2.39 3.84
CA ALA A 23 -8.48 2.64 3.91
C ALA A 23 -8.80 4.14 4.01
N ALA A 24 -8.06 4.87 4.86
CA ALA A 24 -8.20 6.32 4.96
C ALA A 24 -7.79 7.05 3.66
N LEU A 25 -6.70 6.60 3.03
CA LEU A 25 -6.24 7.14 1.74
C LEU A 25 -7.23 6.91 0.60
N PHE A 26 -7.90 5.76 0.55
CA PHE A 26 -8.89 5.48 -0.49
C PHE A 26 -10.12 6.38 -0.41
N ILE A 27 -10.39 6.98 0.75
CA ILE A 27 -11.52 7.89 0.98
C ILE A 27 -11.11 9.36 0.78
N LEU A 28 -9.82 9.70 0.92
CA LEU A 28 -9.30 11.07 0.86
C LEU A 28 -9.63 11.85 -0.43
N PRO A 29 -9.55 11.26 -1.64
CA PRO A 29 -9.91 11.95 -2.88
C PRO A 29 -11.35 12.47 -2.92
N LEU A 30 -12.26 11.87 -2.14
CA LEU A 30 -13.64 12.33 -2.01
C LEU A 30 -13.76 13.51 -1.07
N ILE A 31 -13.07 13.44 0.07
CA ILE A 31 -13.02 14.53 1.04
C ILE A 31 -12.42 15.76 0.33
N ASN A 32 -11.37 15.56 -0.45
CA ASN A 32 -10.76 16.63 -1.24
C ASN A 32 -11.73 17.19 -2.30
N SER A 33 -12.42 16.34 -3.06
CA SER A 33 -13.40 16.79 -4.07
C SER A 33 -14.58 17.54 -3.44
N TRP A 34 -15.03 17.12 -2.26
CA TRP A 34 -16.11 17.78 -1.53
C TRP A 34 -15.67 19.11 -0.90
N LEU A 35 -14.47 19.18 -0.32
CA LEU A 35 -13.91 20.38 0.32
C LEU A 35 -13.47 21.45 -0.69
N VAL A 36 -12.78 21.06 -1.76
CA VAL A 36 -12.21 22.01 -2.74
C VAL A 36 -13.30 22.74 -3.53
N TYR A 37 -14.41 22.06 -3.81
CA TYR A 37 -15.49 22.63 -4.62
C TYR A 37 -16.70 23.08 -3.80
N GLY A 38 -16.65 23.05 -2.47
CA GLY A 38 -17.72 23.60 -1.61
C GLY A 38 -19.13 23.06 -1.90
N GLY A 39 -19.25 21.86 -2.48
CA GLY A 39 -20.52 21.27 -2.92
C GLY A 39 -21.03 21.71 -4.30
N THR A 40 -20.30 22.51 -5.08
CA THR A 40 -20.69 22.96 -6.43
C THR A 40 -20.00 22.22 -7.57
N ILE A 41 -19.46 21.02 -7.30
CA ILE A 41 -18.76 20.22 -8.32
C ILE A 41 -19.76 19.69 -9.36
N SER A 42 -19.40 19.71 -10.64
CA SER A 42 -20.20 19.03 -11.65
C SER A 42 -20.12 17.51 -11.43
N LYS A 43 -21.19 16.78 -11.76
CA LYS A 43 -21.19 15.31 -11.66
C LYS A 43 -20.08 14.67 -12.50
N GLU A 44 -19.70 15.33 -13.60
CA GLU A 44 -18.67 14.89 -14.53
C GLU A 44 -17.28 15.00 -13.89
N ASP A 45 -16.95 16.13 -13.26
CA ASP A 45 -15.65 16.34 -12.60
C ASP A 45 -15.44 15.39 -11.41
N LEU A 46 -16.52 15.10 -10.67
CA LEU A 46 -16.49 14.11 -9.60
C LEU A 46 -16.22 12.70 -10.16
N ALA A 47 -16.85 12.34 -11.27
CA ALA A 47 -16.63 11.05 -11.92
C ALA A 47 -15.19 10.91 -12.45
N TYR A 48 -14.63 11.94 -13.09
CA TYR A 48 -13.24 11.94 -13.55
C TYR A 48 -12.26 11.80 -12.38
N SER A 49 -12.51 12.50 -11.28
CA SER A 49 -11.68 12.43 -10.08
C SER A 49 -11.73 11.04 -9.43
N ALA A 50 -12.92 10.43 -9.38
CA ALA A 50 -13.12 9.07 -8.89
C ALA A 50 -12.38 8.03 -9.75
N ILE A 51 -12.48 8.15 -11.08
CA ILE A 51 -11.78 7.27 -12.03
C ILE A 51 -10.25 7.43 -11.92
N ALA A 52 -9.75 8.67 -11.86
CA ALA A 52 -8.34 8.94 -11.64
C ALA A 52 -7.84 8.35 -10.32
N SER A 53 -8.65 8.42 -9.26
CA SER A 53 -8.34 7.78 -8.00
C SER A 53 -8.25 6.27 -8.11
N LEU A 54 -9.23 5.62 -8.76
CA LEU A 54 -9.29 4.16 -8.93
C LEU A 54 -8.09 3.61 -9.70
N ILE A 55 -7.73 4.27 -10.80
CA ILE A 55 -6.80 3.73 -11.79
C ILE A 55 -5.35 4.15 -11.49
N LEU A 56 -5.15 5.30 -10.84
CA LEU A 56 -3.81 5.86 -10.64
C LEU A 56 -3.44 6.02 -9.17
N VAL A 57 -4.23 6.80 -8.41
CA VAL A 57 -3.84 7.20 -7.04
C VAL A 57 -3.84 6.03 -6.08
N ASN A 58 -4.93 5.27 -6.02
CA ASN A 58 -5.08 4.12 -5.13
C ASN A 58 -4.07 2.99 -5.41
N PRO A 59 -3.84 2.55 -6.65
CA PRO A 59 -2.84 1.51 -6.92
C PRO A 59 -1.42 2.01 -6.59
N LEU A 60 -1.09 3.28 -6.90
CA LEU A 60 0.21 3.84 -6.55
C LEU A 60 0.40 3.92 -5.02
N ALA A 61 -0.61 4.38 -4.28
CA ALA A 61 -0.59 4.39 -2.82
C ALA A 61 -0.38 2.98 -2.27
N THR A 62 -1.05 1.98 -2.86
CA THR A 62 -0.91 0.58 -2.46
C THR A 62 0.51 0.04 -2.72
N ILE A 63 1.12 0.39 -3.86
CA ILE A 63 2.53 0.06 -4.16
C ILE A 63 3.47 0.69 -3.13
N VAL A 64 3.30 1.99 -2.85
CA VAL A 64 4.14 2.71 -1.88
C VAL A 64 4.01 2.10 -0.48
N VAL A 65 2.78 1.85 -0.03
CA VAL A 65 2.52 1.25 1.28
C VAL A 65 3.08 -0.17 1.37
N GLY A 66 2.90 -0.99 0.33
CA GLY A 66 3.50 -2.32 0.23
C GLY A 66 5.03 -2.28 0.27
N ALA A 67 5.64 -1.33 -0.44
CA ALA A 67 7.10 -1.15 -0.42
C ALA A 67 7.61 -0.75 0.96
N VAL A 68 6.94 0.21 1.62
CA VAL A 68 7.29 0.64 2.98
C VAL A 68 7.09 -0.49 4.00
N PHE A 69 6.00 -1.25 3.87
CA PHE A 69 5.73 -2.41 4.72
C PHE A 69 6.86 -3.45 4.56
N ALA A 70 7.14 -3.89 3.34
CA ALA A 70 8.13 -4.94 3.10
C ALA A 70 9.56 -4.51 3.43
N TRP A 71 9.89 -3.22 3.25
CA TRP A 71 11.16 -2.66 3.70
C TRP A 71 11.37 -2.85 5.21
N ARG A 72 10.33 -2.59 5.99
CA ARG A 72 10.40 -2.60 7.46
C ARG A 72 10.24 -4.01 8.03
N HIS A 73 9.35 -4.82 7.47
CA HIS A 73 8.89 -6.07 8.08
C HIS A 73 9.23 -7.33 7.28
N GLY A 74 9.65 -7.18 6.02
CA GLY A 74 9.87 -8.30 5.10
C GLY A 74 8.64 -8.63 4.25
N PHE A 75 8.78 -9.63 3.37
CA PHE A 75 7.68 -10.10 2.52
C PHE A 75 6.53 -10.67 3.35
N SER A 76 5.28 -10.39 2.95
CA SER A 76 4.09 -10.99 3.52
C SER A 76 3.13 -11.44 2.43
N LEU A 77 2.71 -12.70 2.50
CA LEU A 77 1.66 -13.19 1.63
C LEU A 77 0.29 -12.57 2.00
N THR A 78 0.08 -12.15 3.24
CA THR A 78 -1.25 -11.73 3.73
C THR A 78 -1.45 -10.22 3.74
N ALA A 79 -0.40 -9.41 3.80
CA ALA A 79 -0.53 -7.96 3.84
C ALA A 79 -1.19 -7.39 2.56
N PRO A 80 -0.83 -7.82 1.34
CA PRO A 80 -1.49 -7.34 0.12
C PRO A 80 -2.98 -7.67 0.07
N TRP A 81 -3.42 -8.81 0.63
CA TRP A 81 -4.84 -9.14 0.76
C TRP A 81 -5.57 -8.19 1.69
N LEU A 82 -4.96 -7.83 2.82
CA LEU A 82 -5.53 -6.84 3.73
C LEU A 82 -5.64 -5.46 3.08
N PHE A 83 -4.74 -5.10 2.16
CA PHE A 83 -4.82 -3.85 1.40
C PHE A 83 -6.00 -3.87 0.42
N GLY A 84 -6.23 -4.98 -0.28
CA GLY A 84 -7.41 -5.17 -1.12
C GLY A 84 -8.72 -5.14 -0.32
N ILE A 85 -8.76 -5.80 0.84
CA ILE A 85 -9.94 -5.80 1.73
C ILE A 85 -10.22 -4.39 2.28
N ALA A 86 -9.17 -3.63 2.60
CA ALA A 86 -9.29 -2.25 3.07
C ALA A 86 -9.95 -1.30 2.05
N PHE A 87 -9.98 -1.68 0.77
CA PHE A 87 -10.68 -0.94 -0.28
C PHE A 87 -12.20 -1.18 -0.31
N LEU A 88 -12.69 -2.32 0.22
CA LEU A 88 -14.11 -2.69 0.11
C LEU A 88 -15.08 -1.62 0.65
N PRO A 89 -14.83 -0.96 1.80
CA PRO A 89 -15.71 0.11 2.26
C PRO A 89 -15.78 1.27 1.26
N ALA A 90 -14.64 1.66 0.66
CA ALA A 90 -14.62 2.69 -0.37
C ALA A 90 -15.35 2.22 -1.63
N ALA A 91 -15.14 0.98 -2.09
CA ALA A 91 -15.83 0.40 -3.24
C ALA A 91 -17.36 0.47 -3.11
N LEU A 92 -17.89 0.08 -1.95
CA LEU A 92 -19.34 -0.02 -1.70
C LEU A 92 -20.02 1.32 -1.43
N VAL A 93 -19.34 2.23 -0.72
CA VAL A 93 -19.93 3.52 -0.31
C VAL A 93 -19.81 4.57 -1.42
N VAL A 94 -18.76 4.49 -2.23
CA VAL A 94 -18.34 5.60 -3.08
C VAL A 94 -18.55 5.32 -4.55
N TYR A 95 -18.12 4.14 -4.98
CA TYR A 95 -18.08 3.81 -6.39
C TYR A 95 -19.37 3.09 -6.78
N ASN A 96 -19.39 1.77 -6.64
CA ASN A 96 -20.47 0.83 -6.91
C ASN A 96 -19.87 -0.59 -6.94
N GLU A 97 -20.70 -1.59 -7.27
CA GLU A 97 -20.29 -2.98 -7.44
C GLU A 97 -19.25 -3.18 -8.56
N THR A 98 -19.24 -2.31 -9.58
CA THR A 98 -18.27 -2.43 -10.69
C THR A 98 -16.85 -2.05 -10.28
N ALA A 99 -16.67 -1.43 -9.11
CA ALA A 99 -15.36 -1.15 -8.53
C ALA A 99 -14.76 -2.35 -7.76
N LEU A 100 -15.55 -3.38 -7.41
CA LEU A 100 -15.06 -4.54 -6.65
C LEU A 100 -13.85 -5.25 -7.29
N PRO A 101 -13.76 -5.42 -8.63
CA PRO A 101 -12.58 -6.00 -9.26
C PRO A 101 -11.27 -5.24 -8.99
N PHE A 102 -11.33 -3.93 -8.70
CA PHE A 102 -10.14 -3.15 -8.36
C PHE A 102 -9.52 -3.58 -7.02
N ALA A 103 -10.27 -4.22 -6.12
CA ALA A 103 -9.70 -4.81 -4.91
C ALA A 103 -8.60 -5.83 -5.27
N LEU A 104 -8.83 -6.67 -6.28
CA LEU A 104 -7.83 -7.63 -6.77
C LEU A 104 -6.64 -6.94 -7.42
N VAL A 105 -6.89 -5.87 -8.18
CA VAL A 105 -5.81 -5.03 -8.75
C VAL A 105 -4.93 -4.47 -7.63
N TYR A 106 -5.52 -4.05 -6.51
CA TYR A 106 -4.77 -3.51 -5.38
C TYR A 106 -4.02 -4.60 -4.60
N VAL A 107 -4.54 -5.83 -4.54
CA VAL A 107 -3.75 -6.98 -4.05
C VAL A 107 -2.48 -7.16 -4.90
N LEU A 108 -2.61 -7.16 -6.24
CA LEU A 108 -1.46 -7.27 -7.14
C LEU A 108 -0.50 -6.09 -6.98
N ALA A 109 -1.02 -4.87 -6.90
CA ALA A 109 -0.26 -3.66 -6.63
C ALA A 109 0.51 -3.75 -5.30
N GLY A 110 -0.10 -4.36 -4.27
CA GLY A 110 0.54 -4.62 -2.98
C GLY A 110 1.74 -5.55 -3.12
N TYR A 111 1.61 -6.67 -3.84
CA TYR A 111 2.75 -7.57 -4.12
C TYR A 111 3.86 -6.89 -4.92
N VAL A 112 3.50 -6.06 -5.92
CA VAL A 112 4.47 -5.25 -6.66
C VAL A 112 5.21 -4.31 -5.71
N GLY A 113 4.48 -3.62 -4.83
CA GLY A 113 5.04 -2.78 -3.78
C GLY A 113 6.04 -3.52 -2.91
N GLU A 114 5.65 -4.68 -2.37
CA GLU A 114 6.55 -5.49 -1.54
C GLU A 114 7.83 -5.88 -2.28
N GLY A 115 7.71 -6.28 -3.55
CA GLY A 115 8.86 -6.58 -4.41
C GLY A 115 9.80 -5.39 -4.58
N VAL A 116 9.26 -4.20 -4.85
CA VAL A 116 10.04 -2.95 -4.96
C VAL A 116 10.76 -2.64 -3.65
N GLY A 117 10.06 -2.72 -2.51
CA GLY A 117 10.64 -2.43 -1.20
C GLY A 117 11.81 -3.37 -0.85
N LEU A 118 11.66 -4.67 -1.10
CA LEU A 118 12.72 -5.64 -0.83
C LEU A 118 13.89 -5.51 -1.81
N GLY A 119 13.61 -5.28 -3.09
CA GLY A 119 14.62 -5.08 -4.12
C GLY A 119 15.51 -3.88 -3.80
N LEU A 120 14.89 -2.74 -3.47
CA LEU A 120 15.63 -1.53 -3.13
C LEU A 120 16.43 -1.70 -1.82
N LYS A 121 15.91 -2.43 -0.83
CA LYS A 121 16.62 -2.71 0.43
C LYS A 121 17.89 -3.53 0.19
N ARG A 122 17.80 -4.55 -0.67
CA ARG A 122 18.95 -5.37 -1.07
C ARG A 122 19.98 -4.56 -1.86
N LEU A 123 19.52 -3.73 -2.80
CA LEU A 123 20.39 -2.87 -3.60
C LEU A 123 21.21 -1.92 -2.70
N LEU A 124 20.56 -1.26 -1.74
CA LEU A 124 21.26 -0.35 -0.81
C LEU A 124 22.26 -1.09 0.08
N ALA A 125 21.97 -2.32 0.51
CA ALA A 125 22.91 -3.13 1.27
C ALA A 125 24.18 -3.42 0.45
N VAL A 126 24.03 -3.84 -0.81
CA VAL A 126 25.15 -4.11 -1.72
C VAL A 126 26.00 -2.85 -1.97
N VAL A 127 25.36 -1.70 -2.18
CA VAL A 127 26.07 -0.41 -2.37
C VAL A 127 26.85 -0.01 -1.12
N ARG A 128 26.28 -0.27 0.07
CA ARG A 128 26.94 0.03 1.36
C ARG A 128 28.14 -0.87 1.63
N GLU A 129 28.05 -2.16 1.31
CA GLU A 129 29.19 -3.09 1.42
C GLU A 129 30.34 -2.69 0.49
N ARG A 130 30.03 -2.33 -0.76
CA ARG A 130 31.03 -1.86 -1.72
C ARG A 130 31.75 -0.59 -1.29
N SER A 131 31.04 0.36 -0.67
CA SER A 131 31.63 1.61 -0.16
C SER A 131 32.36 1.43 1.19
N GLY A 132 31.97 0.43 2.00
CA GLY A 132 32.66 0.08 3.25
C GLY A 132 34.02 -0.59 3.02
N ASN A 133 34.11 -1.50 2.05
CA ASN A 133 35.36 -2.19 1.69
C ASN A 133 36.42 -1.28 1.04
N SER A 134 36.08 -0.03 0.69
CA SER A 134 37.01 0.93 0.08
C SER A 134 37.81 1.74 1.11
N ARG A 135 37.57 1.57 2.42
CA ARG A 135 38.35 2.26 3.46
C ARG A 135 39.60 1.44 3.78
N PRO A 136 40.82 1.92 3.47
CA PRO A 136 42.03 1.23 3.87
C PRO A 136 42.11 1.21 5.40
N SER A 137 42.33 0.03 5.97
CA SER A 137 42.75 -0.13 7.36
C SER A 137 44.07 0.60 7.54
N ARG A 138 44.03 1.74 8.24
CA ARG A 138 45.23 2.41 8.75
C ARG A 138 45.73 1.68 9.98
#